data_AF-A0A2D4KAW9-F1
#
_entry.id   AF-A0A2D4KAW9-F1
#
_cell.length_a   1.000
_cell.length_b   1.000
_cell.length_c   1.000
_cell.angle_alpha   90.00
_cell.angle_beta   90.00
_cell.angle_gamma   90.00
#
_symmetry.space_group_name_H-M   'P 1'
#
loop_
_entity.id
_entity.type
_entity.pdbx_description
1 polymer ?
#
loop_
_entity_poly.entity_id
_entity_poly.type
_entity_poly.pdbx_seq_one_letter_code
_entity_poly.pdbx_strand_id
1 'polypeptide(L)'
;FPAKAAAAPRPPLLSSPRMSRSVLQPSQQKLAEKLTILNDRGVGMLTRLYNIKKACGDPKAKPSYLVDKNLESAVKFIVRKFPAVETRNNNLAQLQKEKSEILKNLALYYFTFVDVMEFKDHVCELLNTIDVCQVFFDITVNFDLTKNYLDLIITYTTLMILLSRIEERKAIIGLYNYAHEMTHGASDREYPRLGQMIVDYENPLKKMMEEFV
;
A
#
# COMPACT_ATOMS: atom_id res chain seq x y z
N PHE A 1 39.96 56.02 -35.22
CA PHE A 1 39.35 55.64 -33.93
C PHE A 1 37.84 55.82 -34.02
N PRO A 2 36.98 54.79 -33.81
CA PRO A 2 37.14 53.34 -34.02
C PRO A 2 36.19 52.80 -35.12
N ALA A 3 36.53 51.61 -35.65
CA ALA A 3 35.73 50.87 -36.63
C ALA A 3 34.50 50.21 -35.97
N LYS A 4 33.34 50.30 -36.63
CA LYS A 4 32.13 49.56 -36.26
C LYS A 4 32.36 48.06 -36.52
N ALA A 5 32.46 47.27 -35.46
CA ALA A 5 32.46 45.82 -35.54
C ALA A 5 31.08 45.34 -36.04
N ALA A 6 31.07 44.60 -37.16
CA ALA A 6 29.89 43.92 -37.65
C ALA A 6 29.57 42.75 -36.70
N ALA A 7 28.38 42.77 -36.09
CA ALA A 7 27.90 41.68 -35.25
C ALA A 7 27.48 40.50 -36.14
N ALA A 8 28.12 39.35 -35.95
CA ALA A 8 27.72 38.08 -36.58
C ALA A 8 26.34 37.63 -36.08
N PRO A 9 25.52 36.94 -36.92
CA PRO A 9 24.22 36.45 -36.50
C PRO A 9 24.38 35.32 -35.49
N ARG A 10 23.69 35.43 -34.34
CA ARG A 10 23.67 34.36 -33.33
C ARG A 10 23.01 33.09 -33.93
N PRO A 11 23.55 31.89 -33.68
CA PRO A 11 22.89 30.66 -34.06
C PRO A 11 21.58 30.49 -33.27
N PRO A 12 20.55 29.82 -33.85
CA PRO A 12 19.30 29.61 -33.15
C PRO A 12 19.54 28.75 -31.90
N LEU A 13 18.99 29.20 -30.78
CA LEU A 13 18.97 28.45 -29.53
C LEU A 13 18.31 27.09 -29.80
N LEU A 14 19.07 26.01 -29.62
CA LEU A 14 18.56 24.65 -29.60
C LEU A 14 17.38 24.61 -28.62
N SER A 15 16.17 24.46 -29.15
CA SER A 15 14.98 24.19 -28.37
C SER A 15 15.24 22.94 -27.55
N SER A 16 15.24 23.10 -26.23
CA SER A 16 15.26 22.00 -25.27
C SER A 16 14.23 20.94 -25.70
N PRO A 17 14.57 19.64 -25.69
CA PRO A 17 13.59 18.61 -25.97
C PRO A 17 12.53 18.70 -24.88
N ARG A 18 11.32 19.11 -25.25
CA ARG A 18 10.14 18.80 -24.43
C ARG A 18 10.24 17.31 -24.13
N MET A 19 10.34 16.94 -22.85
CA MET A 19 10.05 15.57 -22.45
C MET A 19 8.70 15.25 -23.05
N SER A 20 8.69 14.36 -24.03
CA SER A 20 7.48 13.79 -24.57
C SER A 20 6.77 13.16 -23.39
N ARG A 21 5.64 13.75 -22.95
CA ARG A 21 4.60 12.95 -22.33
C ARG A 21 4.39 11.81 -23.31
N SER A 22 4.77 10.59 -22.92
CA SER A 22 4.41 9.40 -23.68
C SER A 22 2.91 9.52 -23.93
N VAL A 23 2.53 9.66 -25.19
CA VAL A 23 1.11 9.71 -25.56
C VAL A 23 0.55 8.36 -25.13
N LEU A 24 -0.37 8.37 -24.17
CA LEU A 24 -0.99 7.14 -23.69
C LEU A 24 -1.66 6.47 -24.89
N GLN A 25 -1.16 5.30 -25.30
CA GLN A 25 -1.70 4.57 -26.45
C GLN A 25 -2.78 3.60 -25.95
N PRO A 26 -4.08 3.87 -26.20
CA PRO A 26 -5.18 3.13 -25.55
C PRO A 26 -5.16 1.63 -25.86
N SER A 27 -4.81 1.27 -27.10
CA SER A 27 -4.76 -0.13 -27.54
C SER A 27 -3.62 -0.95 -26.90
N GLN A 28 -2.66 -0.30 -26.24
CA GLN A 28 -1.55 -0.96 -25.54
C GLN A 28 -1.71 -0.97 -24.02
N GLN A 29 -2.85 -0.51 -23.49
CA GLN A 29 -3.07 -0.44 -22.03
C GLN A 29 -3.37 -1.80 -21.38
N LYS A 30 -3.71 -2.82 -22.19
CA LYS A 30 -3.97 -4.20 -21.75
C LYS A 30 -5.01 -4.29 -20.63
N LEU A 31 -6.11 -3.54 -20.79
CA LEU A 31 -7.13 -3.40 -19.75
C LEU A 31 -7.75 -4.75 -19.38
N ALA A 32 -8.05 -5.60 -20.37
CA ALA A 32 -8.63 -6.92 -20.14
C ALA A 32 -7.71 -7.81 -19.29
N GLU A 33 -6.42 -7.87 -19.63
CA GLU A 33 -5.45 -8.68 -18.91
C GLU A 33 -5.23 -8.16 -17.49
N LYS A 34 -5.04 -6.84 -17.33
CA LYS A 34 -4.84 -6.23 -16.01
C LYS A 34 -6.05 -6.41 -15.10
N LEU A 35 -7.26 -6.16 -15.61
CA LEU A 35 -8.50 -6.37 -14.86
C LEU A 35 -8.67 -7.84 -14.44
N THR A 36 -8.41 -8.78 -15.35
CA THR A 36 -8.54 -10.22 -15.05
C THR A 36 -7.58 -10.65 -13.95
N ILE A 37 -6.30 -10.27 -14.06
CA ILE A 37 -5.25 -10.64 -13.09
C ILE A 37 -5.51 -9.99 -11.73
N LEU A 38 -5.89 -8.71 -11.71
CA LEU A 38 -6.15 -8.01 -10.45
C LEU A 38 -7.41 -8.51 -9.75
N ASN A 39 -8.47 -8.87 -10.49
CA ASN A 39 -9.65 -9.47 -9.86
C ASN A 39 -9.32 -10.79 -9.15
N ASP A 40 -8.59 -11.68 -9.82
CA ASP A 40 -8.16 -12.95 -9.21
C ASP A 40 -7.24 -12.71 -7.99
N ARG A 41 -6.24 -11.82 -8.14
CA ARG A 41 -5.34 -11.44 -7.05
C ARG A 41 -6.11 -10.86 -5.86
N GLY A 42 -7.11 -10.03 -6.10
CA GLY A 42 -7.93 -9.40 -5.08
C GLY A 42 -8.71 -10.41 -4.24
N VAL A 43 -9.26 -11.46 -4.86
CA VAL A 43 -9.90 -12.58 -4.13
C VAL A 43 -8.90 -13.32 -3.25
N GLY A 44 -7.68 -13.55 -3.76
CA GLY A 44 -6.58 -14.09 -2.97
C GLY A 44 -6.24 -13.24 -1.75
N MET A 45 -6.18 -11.91 -1.92
CA MET A 45 -5.93 -10.97 -0.83
C MET A 45 -7.05 -10.95 0.21
N LEU A 46 -8.32 -10.94 -0.23
CA LEU A 46 -9.48 -11.05 0.66
C LEU A 46 -9.42 -12.32 1.51
N THR A 47 -9.07 -13.44 0.89
CA THR A 47 -8.96 -14.74 1.59
C THR A 47 -7.87 -14.73 2.65
N ARG A 48 -6.68 -14.23 2.32
CA ARG A 48 -5.56 -14.12 3.27
C ARG A 48 -5.91 -13.18 4.43
N LEU A 49 -6.49 -12.02 4.12
CA LEU A 49 -6.86 -11.01 5.10
C LEU A 49 -8.01 -11.50 6.02
N TYR A 50 -8.95 -12.26 5.47
CA TYR A 50 -10.01 -12.92 6.24
C TYR A 50 -9.42 -13.89 7.27
N ASN A 51 -8.45 -14.72 6.86
CA ASN A 51 -7.80 -15.66 7.77
C ASN A 51 -7.02 -14.93 8.88
N ILE A 52 -6.32 -13.84 8.55
CA ILE A 52 -5.65 -13.00 9.57
C ILE A 52 -6.68 -12.44 10.54
N LYS A 53 -7.80 -11.88 10.05
CA LYS A 53 -8.86 -11.36 10.90
C LYS A 53 -9.42 -12.42 11.84
N LYS A 54 -9.65 -13.64 11.34
CA LYS A 54 -10.16 -14.75 12.15
C LYS A 54 -9.15 -15.20 13.21
N ALA A 55 -7.89 -15.39 12.84
CA ALA A 55 -6.83 -15.76 13.77
C ALA A 55 -6.62 -14.70 14.87
N CYS A 56 -6.61 -13.41 14.51
CA CYS A 56 -6.44 -12.33 15.47
C CYS A 56 -7.67 -12.13 16.39
N GLY A 57 -8.86 -12.55 15.95
CA GLY A 57 -10.10 -12.50 16.73
C GLY A 57 -10.31 -13.70 17.66
N ASP A 58 -9.55 -14.79 17.50
CA ASP A 58 -9.58 -15.95 18.38
C ASP A 58 -8.43 -15.88 19.39
N PRO A 59 -8.69 -15.75 20.70
CA PRO A 59 -7.65 -15.72 21.73
C PRO A 59 -6.70 -16.93 21.71
N LYS A 60 -7.11 -18.07 21.14
CA LYS A 60 -6.28 -19.27 21.03
C LYS A 60 -5.36 -19.29 19.81
N ALA A 61 -5.73 -18.57 18.74
CA ALA A 61 -4.98 -18.53 17.48
C ALA A 61 -4.19 -17.22 17.30
N LYS A 62 -4.52 -16.19 18.10
CA LYS A 62 -3.86 -14.89 18.08
C LYS A 62 -2.36 -15.04 18.37
N PRO A 63 -1.48 -14.30 17.66
CA PRO A 63 -0.05 -14.30 17.97
C PRO A 63 0.21 -14.04 19.44
N SER A 64 1.03 -14.88 20.08
CA SER A 64 1.30 -14.84 21.52
C SER A 64 1.79 -13.48 22.00
N TYR A 65 2.55 -12.76 21.17
CA TYR A 65 3.07 -11.43 21.46
C TYR A 65 1.98 -10.37 21.70
N LEU A 66 0.76 -10.58 21.22
CA LEU A 66 -0.39 -9.70 21.43
C LEU A 66 -1.21 -10.05 22.68
N VAL A 67 -0.83 -11.12 23.38
CA VAL A 67 -1.50 -11.62 24.59
C VAL A 67 -0.54 -11.62 25.78
N ASP A 68 0.77 -11.68 25.53
CA ASP A 68 1.80 -11.69 26.57
C ASP A 68 1.81 -10.39 27.39
N LYS A 69 1.58 -10.53 28.69
CA LYS A 69 1.61 -9.43 29.66
C LYS A 69 2.98 -8.74 29.73
N ASN A 70 4.07 -9.45 29.44
CA ASN A 70 5.41 -8.85 29.44
C ASN A 70 5.64 -7.92 28.25
N LEU A 71 4.90 -8.10 27.15
CA LEU A 71 4.99 -7.29 25.94
C LEU A 71 3.88 -6.24 25.83
N GLU A 72 2.84 -6.32 26.67
CA GLU A 72 1.68 -5.42 26.64
C GLU A 72 2.07 -3.93 26.66
N SER A 73 3.05 -3.55 27.50
CA SER A 73 3.54 -2.16 27.59
C SER A 73 4.26 -1.70 26.31
N ALA A 74 5.03 -2.59 25.68
CA ALA A 74 5.69 -2.34 24.40
C ALA A 74 4.65 -2.18 23.28
N VAL A 75 3.66 -3.07 23.21
CA VAL A 75 2.59 -3.03 22.20
C VAL A 75 1.79 -1.73 22.31
N LYS A 76 1.37 -1.35 23.53
CA LYS A 76 0.66 -0.07 23.76
C LYS A 76 1.49 1.13 23.32
N PHE A 77 2.79 1.12 23.59
CA PHE A 77 3.70 2.18 23.17
C PHE A 77 3.78 2.28 21.64
N ILE A 78 3.99 1.15 20.96
CA ILE A 78 4.09 1.06 19.50
C ILE A 78 2.79 1.53 18.84
N VAL A 79 1.63 1.02 19.27
CA VAL A 79 0.33 1.40 18.69
C VAL A 79 0.04 2.88 18.87
N ARG A 80 0.39 3.45 20.03
CA ARG A 80 0.21 4.89 20.29
C ARG A 80 1.09 5.78 19.41
N LYS A 81 2.28 5.30 19.04
CA LYS A 81 3.22 6.06 18.20
C LYS A 81 3.02 5.81 16.71
N PHE A 82 2.33 4.75 16.33
CA PHE A 82 2.10 4.35 14.95
C PHE A 82 1.53 5.53 14.10
N PRO A 83 2.12 5.83 12.93
CA PRO A 83 3.16 5.10 12.21
C PRO A 83 4.60 5.60 12.49
N ALA A 84 4.78 6.51 13.45
CA ALA A 84 6.11 6.97 13.85
C ALA A 84 6.88 5.87 14.61
N VAL A 85 8.19 5.79 14.35
CA VAL A 85 9.09 4.80 14.96
C VAL A 85 10.05 5.48 15.92
N GLU A 86 10.04 5.02 17.17
CA GLU A 86 10.88 5.53 18.25
C GLU A 86 11.51 4.36 19.02
N THR A 87 12.77 4.05 18.77
CA THR A 87 13.49 2.91 19.36
C THR A 87 14.14 3.20 20.72
N ARG A 88 14.23 4.48 21.13
CA ARG A 88 14.77 4.88 22.43
C ARG A 88 13.68 4.88 23.50
N ASN A 89 13.30 3.69 23.99
CA ASN A 89 12.34 3.54 25.09
C ASN A 89 12.59 2.28 25.95
N ASN A 90 12.54 2.42 27.27
CA ASN A 90 12.73 1.32 28.22
C ASN A 90 11.65 0.23 28.12
N ASN A 91 10.45 0.57 27.62
CA ASN A 91 9.36 -0.39 27.42
C ASN A 91 9.70 -1.46 26.36
N LEU A 92 10.75 -1.26 25.55
CA LEU A 92 11.12 -2.17 24.47
C LEU A 92 12.17 -3.23 24.89
N ALA A 93 12.56 -3.25 26.17
CA ALA A 93 13.62 -4.14 26.67
C ALA A 93 13.30 -5.63 26.46
N GLN A 94 12.03 -6.05 26.64
CA GLN A 94 11.61 -7.43 26.39
C GLN A 94 11.57 -7.74 24.89
N LEU A 95 11.07 -6.81 24.08
CA LEU A 95 11.03 -6.93 22.61
C LEU A 95 12.43 -7.16 22.03
N GLN A 96 13.44 -6.46 22.54
CA GLN A 96 14.84 -6.63 22.11
C GLN A 96 15.35 -8.08 22.28
N LYS A 97 14.90 -8.80 23.31
CA LYS A 97 15.30 -10.20 23.57
C LYS A 97 14.62 -11.17 22.60
N GLU A 98 13.41 -10.87 22.17
CA GLU A 98 12.56 -11.75 21.35
C GLU A 98 12.53 -11.35 19.86
N LYS A 99 13.29 -10.32 19.45
CA LYS A 99 13.23 -9.71 18.11
C LYS A 99 13.35 -10.72 16.95
N SER A 100 14.20 -11.73 17.06
CA SER A 100 14.38 -12.74 16.01
C SER A 100 13.13 -13.62 15.83
N GLU A 101 12.49 -14.01 16.93
CA GLU A 101 11.26 -14.81 16.90
C GLU A 101 10.07 -13.98 16.41
N ILE A 102 9.99 -12.70 16.82
CA ILE A 102 8.97 -11.77 16.33
C ILE A 102 9.07 -11.62 14.81
N LEU A 103 10.28 -11.39 14.27
CA LEU A 103 10.50 -11.29 12.83
C LEU A 103 10.03 -12.55 12.10
N LYS A 104 10.44 -13.72 12.59
CA LYS A 104 10.06 -15.01 11.98
C LYS A 104 8.55 -15.23 11.99
N ASN A 105 7.90 -15.01 13.13
CA ASN A 105 6.51 -15.41 13.34
C ASN A 105 5.50 -14.37 12.82
N LEU A 106 5.85 -13.09 12.78
CA LEU A 106 4.99 -12.03 12.23
C LEU A 106 5.23 -11.74 10.73
N ALA A 107 6.31 -12.25 10.13
CA ALA A 107 6.62 -12.05 8.70
C ALA A 107 5.42 -12.35 7.79
N LEU A 108 4.74 -13.50 8.00
CA LEU A 108 3.61 -13.89 7.16
C LEU A 108 2.50 -12.83 7.17
N TYR A 109 2.18 -12.26 8.33
CA TYR A 109 1.13 -11.25 8.45
C TYR A 109 1.60 -9.91 7.91
N TYR A 110 2.83 -9.50 8.26
CA TYR A 110 3.43 -8.27 7.78
C TYR A 110 3.45 -8.20 6.25
N PHE A 111 4.01 -9.21 5.58
CA PHE A 111 4.09 -9.24 4.13
C PHE A 111 2.72 -9.40 3.46
N THR A 112 1.72 -9.97 4.14
CA THR A 112 0.34 -9.94 3.62
C THR A 112 -0.22 -8.52 3.61
N PHE A 113 0.09 -7.68 4.61
CA PHE A 113 -0.33 -6.28 4.58
C PHE A 113 0.43 -5.47 3.52
N VAL A 114 1.71 -5.80 3.28
CA VAL A 114 2.49 -5.26 2.14
C VAL A 114 1.83 -5.63 0.81
N ASP A 115 1.48 -6.91 0.61
CA ASP A 115 0.79 -7.37 -0.61
C ASP A 115 -0.54 -6.63 -0.84
N VAL A 116 -1.29 -6.31 0.22
CA VAL A 116 -2.53 -5.52 0.14
C VAL A 116 -2.25 -4.08 -0.30
N MET A 117 -1.17 -3.48 0.20
CA MET A 117 -0.74 -2.14 -0.23
C MET A 117 -0.33 -2.12 -1.70
N GLU A 118 0.48 -3.08 -2.13
CA GLU A 118 0.88 -3.18 -3.54
C GLU A 118 -0.31 -3.46 -4.45
N PHE A 119 -1.25 -4.32 -4.02
CA PHE A 119 -2.49 -4.55 -4.75
C PHE A 119 -3.28 -3.25 -4.93
N LYS A 120 -3.44 -2.46 -3.86
CA LYS A 120 -4.06 -1.13 -3.94
C LYS A 120 -3.37 -0.27 -5.00
N ASP A 121 -2.04 -0.16 -4.98
CA ASP A 121 -1.31 0.69 -5.92
C ASP A 121 -1.61 0.35 -7.38
N HIS A 122 -1.60 -0.95 -7.72
CA HIS A 122 -1.93 -1.42 -9.07
C HIS A 122 -3.40 -1.15 -9.44
N VAL A 123 -4.32 -1.26 -8.49
CA VAL A 123 -5.73 -0.91 -8.71
C VAL A 123 -5.87 0.58 -9.00
N CYS A 124 -5.27 1.46 -8.17
CA CYS A 124 -5.33 2.90 -8.38
C CYS A 124 -4.73 3.30 -9.74
N GLU A 125 -3.58 2.74 -10.13
CA GLU A 125 -2.97 2.97 -11.44
C GLU A 125 -3.90 2.56 -12.59
N LEU A 126 -4.55 1.39 -12.49
CA LEU A 126 -5.46 0.90 -13.50
C LEU A 126 -6.72 1.77 -13.59
N LEU A 127 -7.31 2.17 -12.46
CA LEU A 127 -8.49 3.05 -12.44
C LEU A 127 -8.18 4.40 -13.09
N ASN A 128 -7.03 5.01 -12.77
CA ASN A 128 -6.56 6.23 -13.43
C ASN A 128 -6.37 6.04 -14.94
N THR A 129 -5.84 4.88 -15.36
CA THR A 129 -5.68 4.56 -16.79
C THR A 129 -7.03 4.46 -17.50
N ILE A 130 -8.02 3.84 -16.85
CA ILE A 130 -9.38 3.70 -17.38
C ILE A 130 -10.06 5.07 -17.51
N ASP A 131 -9.89 5.96 -16.53
CA ASP A 131 -10.40 7.33 -16.57
C ASP A 131 -9.81 8.12 -17.75
N VAL A 132 -8.48 8.10 -17.91
CA VAL A 132 -7.79 8.76 -19.04
C VAL A 132 -8.22 8.19 -20.39
N CYS A 133 -8.49 6.88 -20.47
CA CYS A 133 -8.99 6.23 -21.68
C CYS A 133 -10.46 6.56 -22.01
N GLN A 134 -11.21 7.20 -21.09
CA GLN A 134 -12.62 7.52 -21.24
C GLN A 134 -13.44 6.31 -21.71
N VAL A 135 -13.23 5.17 -21.05
CA VAL A 135 -13.83 3.89 -21.45
C VAL A 135 -15.35 3.97 -21.38
N PHE A 136 -16.02 3.55 -22.45
CA PHE A 136 -17.47 3.35 -22.47
C PHE A 136 -17.82 2.06 -21.73
N PHE A 137 -18.71 2.13 -20.74
CA PHE A 137 -19.20 0.98 -19.98
C PHE A 137 -20.69 0.79 -20.18
N ASP A 138 -21.08 -0.39 -20.68
CA ASP A 138 -22.46 -0.83 -20.80
C ASP A 138 -22.52 -2.35 -20.62
N ILE A 139 -23.15 -2.79 -19.53
CA ILE A 139 -23.23 -4.20 -19.15
C ILE A 139 -23.90 -5.08 -20.21
N THR A 140 -24.71 -4.50 -21.10
CA THR A 140 -25.41 -5.20 -22.19
C THR A 140 -24.59 -5.28 -23.48
N VAL A 141 -23.52 -4.48 -23.60
CA VAL A 141 -22.67 -4.40 -24.80
C VAL A 141 -21.30 -5.03 -24.54
N ASN A 142 -20.58 -4.54 -23.51
CA ASN A 142 -19.24 -4.99 -23.17
C ASN A 142 -19.22 -5.62 -21.78
N PHE A 143 -19.99 -6.70 -21.64
CA PHE A 143 -20.24 -7.43 -20.40
C PHE A 143 -18.96 -7.71 -19.60
N ASP A 144 -17.95 -8.34 -20.21
CA ASP A 144 -16.71 -8.70 -19.50
C ASP A 144 -15.97 -7.48 -18.97
N LEU A 145 -15.89 -6.41 -19.76
CA LEU A 145 -15.20 -5.19 -19.37
C LEU A 145 -15.92 -4.48 -18.22
N THR A 146 -17.24 -4.28 -18.34
CA THR A 146 -18.05 -3.63 -17.32
C THR A 146 -18.08 -4.45 -16.04
N LYS A 147 -18.29 -5.76 -16.14
CA LYS A 147 -18.29 -6.66 -14.98
C LYS A 147 -16.94 -6.64 -14.25
N ASN A 148 -15.83 -6.86 -14.95
CA ASN A 148 -14.52 -6.92 -14.32
C ASN A 148 -14.11 -5.58 -13.69
N TYR A 149 -14.50 -4.45 -14.29
CA TYR A 149 -14.28 -3.14 -13.69
C TYR A 149 -15.03 -2.97 -12.36
N LEU A 150 -16.33 -3.30 -12.34
CA LEU A 150 -17.16 -3.22 -11.12
C LEU A 150 -16.66 -4.20 -10.04
N ASP A 151 -16.36 -5.45 -10.42
CA ASP A 151 -15.84 -6.46 -9.51
C ASP A 151 -14.53 -6.01 -8.84
N LEU A 152 -13.64 -5.35 -9.59
CA LEU A 152 -12.36 -4.89 -9.06
C LEU A 152 -12.56 -3.77 -8.02
N ILE A 153 -13.45 -2.83 -8.30
CA ILE A 153 -13.78 -1.74 -7.37
C ILE A 153 -14.41 -2.29 -6.09
N ILE A 154 -15.35 -3.23 -6.20
CA ILE A 154 -15.99 -3.85 -5.04
C ILE A 154 -14.99 -4.70 -4.24
N THR A 155 -14.12 -5.44 -4.92
CA THR A 155 -13.05 -6.22 -4.29
C THR A 155 -12.10 -5.32 -3.53
N TYR A 156 -11.65 -4.21 -4.13
CA TYR A 156 -10.81 -3.21 -3.47
C TYR A 156 -11.52 -2.60 -2.25
N THR A 157 -12.78 -2.17 -2.42
CA THR A 157 -13.57 -1.56 -1.34
C THR A 157 -13.75 -2.50 -0.15
N THR A 158 -14.18 -3.73 -0.42
CA THR A 158 -14.39 -4.74 0.63
C THR A 158 -13.09 -5.18 1.29
N LEU A 159 -11.98 -5.20 0.55
CA LEU A 159 -10.64 -5.47 1.10
C LEU A 159 -10.22 -4.39 2.11
N MET A 160 -10.39 -3.10 1.78
CA MET A 160 -10.05 -2.00 2.69
C MET A 160 -10.98 -1.96 3.91
N ILE A 161 -12.26 -2.30 3.77
CA ILE A 161 -13.18 -2.48 4.90
C ILE A 161 -12.77 -3.66 5.77
N LEU A 162 -12.35 -4.78 5.18
CA LEU A 162 -11.91 -5.95 5.92
C LEU A 162 -10.63 -5.66 6.70
N LEU A 163 -9.69 -4.91 6.09
CA LEU A 163 -8.47 -4.42 6.72
C LEU A 163 -8.77 -3.58 7.96
N SER A 164 -9.70 -2.63 7.87
CA SER A 164 -10.04 -1.75 8.98
C SER A 164 -10.65 -2.50 10.18
N ARG A 165 -11.22 -3.69 9.94
CA ARG A 165 -11.77 -4.58 10.97
C ARG A 165 -10.74 -5.51 11.63
N ILE A 166 -9.46 -5.43 11.25
CA ILE A 166 -8.36 -6.09 11.97
C ILE A 166 -7.82 -5.10 13.00
N GLU A 167 -8.35 -5.14 14.21
CA GLU A 167 -8.01 -4.18 15.29
C GLU A 167 -6.51 -4.16 15.60
N GLU A 168 -5.88 -5.33 15.58
CA GLU A 168 -4.47 -5.52 15.94
C GLU A 168 -3.47 -5.19 14.81
N ARG A 169 -3.94 -4.72 13.65
CA ARG A 169 -3.08 -4.47 12.47
C ARG A 169 -1.90 -3.54 12.78
N LYS A 170 -2.13 -2.46 13.54
CA LYS A 170 -1.06 -1.50 13.95
C LYS A 170 -0.04 -2.18 14.85
N ALA A 171 -0.48 -3.05 15.77
CA ALA A 171 0.39 -3.79 16.66
C ALA A 171 1.26 -4.79 15.90
N ILE A 172 0.69 -5.58 14.98
CA ILE A 172 1.41 -6.56 14.17
C ILE A 172 2.47 -5.89 13.30
N ILE A 173 2.06 -4.85 12.55
CA ILE A 173 2.95 -4.13 11.63
C ILE A 173 4.06 -3.41 12.42
N GLY A 174 3.70 -2.78 13.53
CA GLY A 174 4.65 -2.09 14.39
C GLY A 174 5.65 -3.04 15.07
N LEU A 175 5.19 -4.14 15.67
CA LEU A 175 6.08 -5.12 16.31
C LEU A 175 7.11 -5.68 15.33
N TYR A 176 6.67 -6.05 14.12
CA TYR A 176 7.57 -6.52 13.07
C TYR A 176 8.62 -5.47 12.72
N ASN A 177 8.21 -4.22 12.46
CA ASN A 177 9.14 -3.16 12.07
C ASN A 177 10.11 -2.77 13.19
N TYR A 178 9.64 -2.70 14.44
CA TYR A 178 10.52 -2.43 15.59
C TYR A 178 11.56 -3.54 15.75
N ALA A 179 11.16 -4.81 15.64
CA ALA A 179 12.10 -5.94 15.66
C ALA A 179 13.07 -5.90 14.47
N HIS A 180 12.61 -5.47 13.29
CA HIS A 180 13.43 -5.30 12.09
C HIS A 180 14.50 -4.22 12.30
N GLU A 181 14.12 -3.05 12.79
CA GLU A 181 15.05 -1.94 13.06
C GLU A 181 16.06 -2.30 14.14
N MET A 182 15.65 -3.00 15.19
CA MET A 182 16.54 -3.51 16.24
C MET A 182 17.53 -4.59 15.77
N THR A 183 17.27 -5.19 14.61
CA THR A 183 18.11 -6.26 14.03
C THR A 183 19.01 -5.71 12.94
N HIS A 184 18.49 -4.84 12.08
CA HIS A 184 19.19 -4.36 10.87
C HIS A 184 19.64 -2.89 10.97
N GLY A 185 19.28 -2.17 12.04
CA GLY A 185 19.63 -0.77 12.25
C GLY A 185 18.76 0.24 11.49
N ALA A 186 17.76 -0.23 10.74
CA ALA A 186 16.79 0.59 10.01
C ALA A 186 15.43 -0.10 9.90
N SER A 187 14.36 0.70 9.82
CA SER A 187 13.01 0.23 9.51
C SER A 187 12.97 -0.55 8.20
N ASP A 188 12.00 -1.46 8.08
CA ASP A 188 11.74 -2.18 6.84
C ASP A 188 11.40 -1.21 5.69
N ARG A 189 11.80 -1.56 4.47
CA ARG A 189 11.67 -0.69 3.29
C ARG A 189 10.23 -0.28 3.02
N GLU A 190 9.28 -1.19 3.24
CA GLU A 190 7.86 -0.96 2.93
C GLU A 190 7.10 -0.30 4.09
N TYR A 191 7.68 -0.30 5.30
CA TYR A 191 7.01 0.21 6.51
C TYR A 191 6.50 1.64 6.39
N PRO A 192 7.25 2.64 5.86
CA PRO A 192 6.77 4.01 5.81
C PRO A 192 5.49 4.15 4.98
N ARG A 193 5.41 3.49 3.82
CA ARG A 193 4.24 3.50 2.93
C ARG A 193 3.09 2.69 3.53
N LEU A 194 3.40 1.52 4.09
CA LEU A 194 2.42 0.65 4.72
C LEU A 194 1.77 1.32 5.94
N GLY A 195 2.59 1.92 6.80
CA GLY A 195 2.13 2.68 7.96
C GLY A 195 1.21 3.83 7.56
N GLN A 196 1.57 4.57 6.52
CA GLN A 196 0.74 5.65 6.01
C GLN A 196 -0.61 5.13 5.47
N MET A 197 -0.62 4.05 4.68
CA MET A 197 -1.86 3.44 4.20
C MET A 197 -2.79 3.02 5.35
N ILE A 198 -2.24 2.43 6.41
CA ILE A 198 -3.04 1.98 7.56
C ILE A 198 -3.72 3.16 8.28
N VAL A 199 -3.10 4.34 8.30
CA VAL A 199 -3.67 5.57 8.87
C VAL A 199 -4.69 6.19 7.92
N ASP A 200 -4.35 6.33 6.64
CA ASP A 200 -5.22 6.97 5.65
C ASP A 200 -6.56 6.23 5.48
N TYR A 201 -6.54 4.90 5.53
CA TYR A 201 -7.73 4.05 5.41
C TYR A 201 -8.28 3.58 6.77
N GLU A 202 -8.01 4.31 7.85
CA GLU A 202 -8.62 4.03 9.15
C GLU A 202 -10.15 4.17 9.09
N ASN A 203 -10.65 5.14 8.31
CA ASN A 203 -12.03 5.20 7.84
C ASN A 203 -12.08 4.96 6.32
N PRO A 204 -12.16 3.69 5.87
CA PRO A 204 -11.91 3.35 4.48
C PRO A 204 -12.94 3.96 3.52
N LEU A 205 -14.23 3.95 3.87
CA LEU A 205 -15.26 4.51 3.00
C LEU A 205 -15.12 6.02 2.83
N LYS A 206 -14.81 6.75 3.91
CA LYS A 206 -14.55 8.18 3.82
C LYS A 206 -13.37 8.47 2.89
N LYS A 207 -12.26 7.76 3.07
CA LYS A 207 -11.06 7.94 2.24
C LYS A 207 -11.32 7.61 0.77
N MET A 208 -12.03 6.52 0.50
CA MET A 208 -12.36 6.09 -0.86
C MET A 208 -13.35 7.04 -1.55
N MET A 209 -14.29 7.63 -0.82
CA MET A 209 -15.16 8.67 -1.38
C MET A 209 -14.39 9.89 -1.86
N GLU A 210 -13.25 10.23 -1.24
CA GLU A 210 -12.37 11.32 -1.68
C GLU A 210 -11.47 10.89 -2.86
N GLU A 211 -11.12 9.61 -2.96
CA GLU A 211 -10.24 9.04 -3.98
C GLU A 211 -10.93 8.76 -5.32
N PHE A 212 -12.24 8.48 -5.28
CA PHE A 212 -13.07 8.16 -6.46
C PHE A 212 -13.82 9.38 -7.04
N VAL A 213 -13.41 10.60 -6.67
CA VAL A 213 -13.97 11.87 -7.22
C VAL A 213 -13.37 12.18 -8.59
#